data_AF-A0A7X0D8W5-F1
#
_entry.id   AF-A0A7X0D8W5-F1
#
_cell.length_a   1.000
_cell.length_b   1.000
_cell.length_c   1.000
_cell.angle_alpha   90.00
_cell.angle_beta   90.00
_cell.angle_gamma   90.00
#
_symmetry.space_group_name_H-M   'P 1'
#
loop_
_entity.id
_entity.type
_entity.pdbx_description
1 polymer ?
#
loop_
_entity_poly.entity_id
_entity_poly.type
_entity_poly.pdbx_seq_one_letter_code
_entity_poly.pdbx_strand_id
1 'polypeptide(L)'
;MNKTKTEGGEFRYRKTENIKKIEFLVLKKRRRLKNIQLNYTHHITTTLVKAKPTYVVMEDLNTSGMLKNRKLSKAIQQQTFHEFKRQMTYKCAWQGIELIVVDRFYPSSKKCSRCGHVKDRLSLSERTYRCEVCGLQMDRDLNASINLKQYAESMM
;
A
#
# COMPACT_ATOMS: atom_id res chain seq x y z
N MET A 1 3.95 19.56 -30.40
CA MET A 1 3.29 20.87 -30.16
C MET A 1 3.70 21.75 -31.31
N ASN A 2 2.81 22.60 -31.80
CA ASN A 2 3.14 23.50 -32.91
C ASN A 2 3.50 24.88 -32.35
N LYS A 3 4.57 25.48 -32.88
CA LYS A 3 4.98 26.85 -32.55
C LYS A 3 4.19 27.81 -33.45
N THR A 4 3.39 28.67 -32.84
CA THR A 4 2.54 29.66 -33.52
C THR A 4 2.97 31.06 -33.12
N LYS A 5 3.20 31.95 -34.09
CA LYS A 5 3.55 33.35 -33.84
C LYS A 5 2.27 34.15 -33.53
N THR A 6 2.29 34.97 -32.48
CA THR A 6 1.20 35.89 -32.12
C THR A 6 1.36 37.19 -32.89
N GLU A 7 0.29 37.99 -32.94
CA GLU A 7 0.26 39.27 -33.68
C GLU A 7 1.32 40.27 -33.18
N GLY A 8 1.72 40.20 -31.90
CA GLY A 8 2.80 40.98 -31.31
C GLY A 8 4.22 40.43 -31.55
N GLY A 9 4.38 39.38 -32.36
CA GLY A 9 5.69 38.80 -32.69
C GLY A 9 6.21 37.74 -31.72
N GLU A 10 5.52 37.51 -30.60
CA GLU A 10 5.86 36.45 -29.65
C GLU A 10 5.52 35.06 -30.19
N PHE A 11 6.16 34.02 -29.68
CA PHE A 11 5.85 32.64 -30.06
C PHE A 11 5.14 31.91 -28.94
N ARG A 12 3.99 31.31 -29.24
CA ARG A 12 3.24 30.45 -28.33
C ARG A 12 3.27 29.01 -28.84
N TYR A 13 3.36 28.06 -27.91
CA TYR A 13 3.20 26.64 -28.25
C TYR A 13 1.74 26.22 -28.09
N ARG A 14 1.15 25.68 -29.16
CA ARG A 14 -0.21 25.11 -29.15
C ARG A 14 -0.14 23.59 -29.23
N LYS A 15 -0.89 22.90 -28.38
CA LYS A 15 -1.09 21.45 -28.52
C LYS A 15 -1.85 21.18 -29.81
N THR A 16 -1.37 20.22 -30.59
CA THR A 16 -2.07 19.75 -31.79
C THR A 16 -3.30 18.94 -31.41
N GLU A 17 -4.28 18.86 -32.30
CA GLU A 17 -5.48 18.03 -32.06
C GLU A 17 -5.13 16.56 -31.83
N ASN A 18 -4.10 16.05 -32.52
CA ASN A 18 -3.57 14.70 -32.30
C ASN A 18 -3.05 14.50 -30.86
N ILE A 19 -2.29 15.45 -30.32
CA ILE A 19 -1.80 15.38 -28.92
C ILE A 19 -2.99 15.39 -27.95
N LYS A 20 -3.96 16.28 -28.14
CA LYS A 20 -5.17 16.32 -27.30
C LYS A 20 -5.93 15.00 -27.33
N LYS A 21 -6.08 14.40 -28.51
CA LYS A 21 -6.73 13.08 -28.69
C LYS A 21 -5.99 11.98 -27.92
N ILE A 22 -4.65 11.92 -28.03
CA ILE A 22 -3.83 10.93 -27.31
C ILE A 22 -3.92 11.14 -25.80
N GLU A 23 -3.83 12.38 -25.32
CA GLU A 23 -3.98 12.71 -23.89
C GLU A 23 -5.34 12.25 -23.35
N PHE A 24 -6.42 12.53 -24.08
CA PHE A 24 -7.76 12.06 -23.72
C PHE A 24 -7.83 10.53 -23.61
N LEU A 25 -7.26 9.79 -24.57
CA LEU A 25 -7.23 8.33 -24.54
C LEU A 25 -6.42 7.79 -23.35
N VAL A 26 -5.29 8.42 -23.03
CA VAL A 26 -4.47 8.09 -21.86
C VAL A 26 -5.25 8.32 -20.57
N LEU A 27 -5.93 9.46 -20.44
CA LEU A 27 -6.77 9.78 -19.28
C LEU A 27 -7.93 8.78 -19.13
N LYS A 28 -8.58 8.38 -20.23
CA LYS A 28 -9.64 7.37 -20.23
C LYS A 28 -9.13 6.02 -19.71
N LYS A 29 -7.95 5.57 -20.18
CA LYS A 29 -7.31 4.33 -19.68
C LYS A 29 -6.93 4.43 -18.20
N ARG A 30 -6.32 5.54 -17.78
CA ARG A 30 -5.97 5.78 -16.36
C ARG A 30 -7.20 5.77 -15.45
N ARG A 31 -8.30 6.40 -15.88
CA ARG A 31 -9.58 6.38 -15.16
C ARG A 31 -10.11 4.95 -15.01
N ARG A 32 -10.08 4.14 -16.07
CA ARG A 32 -10.49 2.73 -16.02
C ARG A 32 -9.65 1.94 -15.01
N LEU A 33 -8.32 2.05 -15.06
CA LEU A 33 -7.43 1.36 -14.12
C LEU A 33 -7.67 1.78 -12.67
N LYS A 34 -7.84 3.08 -12.42
CA LYS A 34 -8.18 3.60 -11.09
C LYS A 34 -9.49 3.01 -10.58
N ASN A 35 -10.53 2.95 -11.42
CA ASN A 35 -11.82 2.37 -11.04
C ASN A 35 -11.71 0.87 -10.71
N ILE A 36 -10.91 0.11 -11.46
CA ILE A 36 -10.65 -1.31 -11.16
C ILE A 36 -9.96 -1.47 -9.81
N GLN A 37 -8.92 -0.67 -9.53
CA GLN A 37 -8.20 -0.68 -8.26
C GLN A 37 -9.10 -0.28 -7.08
N LEU A 38 -9.92 0.76 -7.25
CA LEU A 38 -10.88 1.19 -6.23
C LEU A 38 -11.92 0.11 -5.95
N ASN A 39 -12.47 -0.52 -7.00
CA ASN A 39 -13.43 -1.60 -6.85
C ASN A 39 -12.82 -2.80 -6.12
N TYR A 40 -11.61 -3.20 -6.51
CA TYR A 40 -10.87 -4.28 -5.83
C TYR A 40 -10.67 -3.97 -4.34
N THR A 41 -10.18 -2.77 -4.02
CA THR A 41 -9.95 -2.33 -2.63
C THR A 41 -11.25 -2.35 -1.83
N HIS A 42 -12.35 -1.84 -2.41
CA HIS A 42 -13.66 -1.88 -1.76
C HIS A 42 -14.14 -3.31 -1.52
N HIS A 43 -13.99 -4.22 -2.48
CA HIS A 43 -14.36 -5.62 -2.31
C HIS A 43 -13.57 -6.28 -1.19
N ILE A 44 -12.23 -6.20 -1.22
CA ILE A 44 -11.37 -6.83 -0.21
C ILE A 44 -11.66 -6.28 1.19
N THR A 45 -11.66 -4.95 1.36
CA THR A 45 -11.90 -4.34 2.67
C THR A 45 -13.29 -4.67 3.21
N THR A 46 -14.30 -4.76 2.33
CA THR A 46 -15.65 -5.19 2.72
C THR A 46 -15.67 -6.65 3.14
N THR A 47 -15.00 -7.54 2.40
CA THR A 47 -14.92 -8.96 2.74
C THR A 47 -14.27 -9.18 4.10
N LEU A 48 -13.15 -8.48 4.38
CA LEU A 48 -12.45 -8.56 5.66
C LEU A 48 -13.34 -8.11 6.83
N VAL A 49 -14.00 -6.96 6.68
CA VAL A 49 -14.87 -6.40 7.72
C VAL A 49 -16.14 -7.23 7.92
N LYS A 50 -16.70 -7.83 6.86
CA LYS A 50 -17.86 -8.72 6.94
C LYS A 50 -17.59 -10.02 7.69
N ALA A 51 -16.34 -10.45 7.81
CA ALA A 51 -15.96 -11.58 8.64
C ALA A 51 -16.13 -11.31 10.16
N LYS A 52 -16.44 -10.06 10.54
CA LYS A 52 -16.64 -9.60 11.93
C LYS A 52 -15.49 -10.01 12.88
N PRO A 53 -14.23 -9.69 12.54
CA PRO A 53 -13.13 -9.88 13.48
C PRO A 53 -13.33 -9.03 14.74
N THR A 54 -12.83 -9.49 15.88
CA THR A 54 -12.84 -8.73 17.14
C THR A 54 -12.11 -7.40 17.00
N TYR A 55 -10.96 -7.42 16.33
CA TYR A 55 -10.15 -6.25 16.00
C TYR A 55 -9.37 -6.51 14.71
N VAL A 56 -8.92 -5.44 14.07
CA VAL A 56 -8.03 -5.47 12.90
C VAL A 56 -6.75 -4.74 13.24
N VAL A 57 -5.60 -5.34 12.91
CA VAL A 57 -4.28 -4.73 13.12
C VAL A 57 -3.63 -4.41 11.78
N MET A 58 -3.09 -3.20 11.62
CA MET A 58 -2.35 -2.79 10.43
C MET A 58 -1.07 -2.06 10.80
N GLU A 59 -0.06 -2.16 9.96
CA GLU A 59 1.18 -1.39 10.09
C GLU A 59 1.03 0.04 9.57
N ASP A 60 1.69 1.00 10.23
CA ASP A 60 1.89 2.32 9.65
C ASP A 60 3.06 2.35 8.67
N LEU A 61 2.76 2.36 7.36
CA LEU A 61 3.77 2.45 6.31
C LEU A 61 4.09 3.90 5.93
N ASN A 62 5.39 4.26 5.87
CA ASN A 62 5.84 5.53 5.28
C ASN A 62 5.76 5.51 3.75
N THR A 63 4.54 5.53 3.22
CA THR A 63 4.29 5.47 1.76
C THR A 63 5.03 6.57 1.01
N SER A 64 5.03 7.80 1.53
CA SER A 64 5.77 8.94 1.00
C SER A 64 7.27 8.66 0.85
N GLY A 65 7.88 8.06 1.87
CA GLY A 65 9.29 7.66 1.85
C GLY A 65 9.56 6.52 0.86
N MET A 66 8.69 5.51 0.82
CA MET A 66 8.81 4.38 -0.11
C MET A 66 8.75 4.83 -1.57
N LEU A 67 7.95 5.86 -1.88
CA LEU A 67 7.85 6.44 -3.22
C LEU A 67 9.13 7.12 -3.71
N LYS A 68 10.05 7.49 -2.81
CA LYS A 68 11.37 8.06 -3.19
C LYS A 68 12.26 7.04 -3.89
N ASN A 69 12.02 5.74 -3.70
CA ASN A 69 12.76 4.69 -4.39
C ASN A 69 12.30 4.56 -5.85
N ARG A 70 13.07 5.11 -6.80
CA ARG A 70 12.74 5.11 -8.23
C ARG A 70 12.49 3.72 -8.83
N LYS A 71 13.11 2.66 -8.29
CA LYS A 71 12.94 1.29 -8.79
C LYS A 71 11.60 0.68 -8.37
N LEU A 72 11.12 1.01 -7.17
CA LEU A 72 9.92 0.42 -6.58
C LEU A 72 8.69 1.36 -6.61
N SER A 73 8.89 2.65 -6.85
CA SER A 73 7.85 3.68 -6.74
C SER A 73 6.62 3.37 -7.60
N LYS A 74 6.80 2.82 -8.81
CA LYS A 74 5.69 2.43 -9.68
C LYS A 74 4.87 1.28 -9.09
N ALA A 75 5.53 0.25 -8.56
CA ALA A 75 4.87 -0.89 -7.93
C ALA A 75 4.13 -0.45 -6.65
N ILE A 76 4.75 0.41 -5.83
CA ILE A 76 4.15 0.94 -4.60
C ILE A 76 2.91 1.80 -4.91
N GLN A 77 2.97 2.67 -5.93
CA GLN A 77 1.81 3.47 -6.35
C GLN A 77 0.62 2.60 -6.76
N GLN A 78 0.90 1.45 -7.40
CA GLN A 78 -0.14 0.54 -7.84
C GLN A 78 -0.85 -0.20 -6.69
N GLN A 79 -0.22 -0.31 -5.51
CA GLN A 79 -0.83 -0.95 -4.33
C GLN A 79 -1.84 -0.07 -3.60
N THR A 80 -1.81 1.25 -3.81
CA THR A 80 -2.81 2.19 -3.24
C THR A 80 -2.97 2.11 -1.71
N PHE A 81 -1.89 1.87 -0.96
CA PHE A 81 -1.91 1.64 0.50
C PHE A 81 -2.69 2.68 1.31
N HIS A 82 -2.58 3.97 0.95
CA HIS A 82 -3.32 5.03 1.62
C HIS A 82 -4.84 4.84 1.49
N GLU A 83 -5.31 4.50 0.28
CA GLU A 83 -6.73 4.28 0.03
C GLU A 83 -7.23 3.01 0.75
N PHE A 84 -6.42 1.95 0.78
CA PHE A 84 -6.71 0.75 1.57
C PHE A 84 -6.89 1.08 3.06
N LYS A 85 -5.94 1.81 3.67
CA LYS A 85 -6.01 2.26 5.08
C LYS A 85 -7.24 3.12 5.32
N ARG A 86 -7.51 4.10 4.44
CA ARG A 86 -8.70 4.96 4.52
C ARG A 86 -9.99 4.14 4.51
N GLN A 87 -10.08 3.15 3.62
CA GLN A 87 -11.25 2.29 3.50
C GLN A 87 -11.46 1.37 4.70
N MET A 88 -10.39 0.74 5.19
CA MET A 88 -10.45 -0.05 6.43
C MET A 88 -10.89 0.80 7.62
N THR A 89 -10.35 2.02 7.76
CA THR A 89 -10.68 2.93 8.87
C THR A 89 -12.17 3.19 8.97
N TYR A 90 -12.81 3.65 7.89
CA TYR A 90 -14.24 3.96 7.96
C TYR A 90 -15.12 2.70 8.02
N LYS A 91 -14.73 1.60 7.36
CA LYS A 91 -15.54 0.35 7.36
C LYS A 91 -15.50 -0.36 8.71
N CYS A 92 -14.33 -0.39 9.37
CA CYS A 92 -14.20 -0.90 10.73
C CYS A 92 -15.06 -0.07 11.69
N ALA A 93 -14.96 1.27 11.63
CA ALA A 93 -15.80 2.17 12.43
C ALA A 93 -17.31 1.92 12.22
N TRP A 94 -17.75 1.73 10.98
CA TRP A 94 -19.16 1.42 10.67
C TRP A 94 -19.66 0.10 11.27
N GLN A 95 -18.79 -0.88 11.49
CA GLN A 95 -19.15 -2.17 12.09
C GLN A 95 -18.81 -2.25 13.58
N GLY A 96 -18.33 -1.16 14.20
CA GLY A 96 -17.87 -1.18 15.59
C GLY A 96 -16.64 -2.07 15.82
N ILE A 97 -15.84 -2.33 14.78
CA ILE A 97 -14.61 -3.12 14.87
C ILE A 97 -13.45 -2.18 15.18
N GLU A 98 -12.65 -2.53 16.17
CA GLU A 98 -11.46 -1.76 16.52
C GLU A 98 -10.38 -1.93 15.43
N LEU A 99 -9.81 -0.80 14.97
CA LEU A 99 -8.68 -0.79 14.04
C LEU A 99 -7.43 -0.25 14.75
N ILE A 100 -6.49 -1.15 15.02
CA ILE A 100 -5.23 -0.87 15.69
C ILE A 100 -4.15 -0.61 14.63
N VAL A 101 -3.52 0.56 14.69
CA VAL A 101 -2.41 0.92 13.81
C VAL A 101 -1.10 0.81 14.60
N VAL A 102 -0.28 -0.14 14.21
CA VAL A 102 1.02 -0.41 14.84
C VAL A 102 2.04 0.62 14.39
N ASP A 103 2.90 1.03 15.31
CA ASP A 103 3.98 1.95 15.03
C ASP A 103 4.90 1.43 13.91
N ARG A 104 5.37 2.36 13.09
CA ARG A 104 6.20 2.10 11.91
C ARG A 104 7.52 1.42 12.22
N PHE A 105 8.08 1.65 13.40
CA PHE A 105 9.37 1.09 13.81
C PHE A 105 9.22 -0.30 14.44
N TYR A 106 8.00 -0.80 14.62
CA TYR A 106 7.79 -2.17 15.08
C TYR A 106 8.32 -3.18 14.06
N PRO A 107 9.24 -4.09 14.45
CA PRO A 107 9.92 -4.99 13.52
C PRO A 107 9.05 -6.22 13.16
N SER A 108 7.81 -6.02 12.74
CA SER A 108 6.82 -7.09 12.46
C SER A 108 7.36 -8.22 11.56
N SER A 109 8.01 -7.87 10.46
CA SER A 109 8.55 -8.84 9.49
C SER A 109 9.88 -9.45 9.90
N LYS A 110 10.64 -8.78 10.80
CA LYS A 110 11.97 -9.21 11.25
C LYS A 110 11.94 -10.03 12.53
N LYS A 111 10.98 -9.76 13.41
CA LYS A 111 10.76 -10.46 14.68
C LYS A 111 10.27 -11.88 14.41
N CYS A 112 10.78 -12.85 15.14
CA CYS A 112 10.29 -14.21 15.08
C CYS A 112 9.03 -14.34 15.91
N SER A 113 7.92 -14.76 15.30
CA SER A 113 6.64 -14.94 15.99
C SER A 113 6.64 -16.04 17.06
N ARG A 114 7.64 -16.94 17.03
CA ARG A 114 7.80 -18.02 18.03
C ARG A 114 8.67 -17.63 19.21
N CYS A 115 9.87 -17.08 18.98
CA CYS A 115 10.86 -16.84 20.04
C CYS A 115 11.18 -15.36 20.29
N GLY A 116 10.58 -14.44 19.53
CA GLY A 116 10.80 -13.00 19.69
C GLY A 116 12.13 -12.47 19.16
N HIS A 117 13.08 -13.32 18.73
CA HIS A 117 14.34 -12.89 18.14
C HIS A 117 14.12 -11.97 16.93
N VAL A 118 14.81 -10.83 16.89
CA VAL A 118 14.70 -9.85 15.81
C VAL A 118 15.94 -9.94 14.94
N LYS A 119 15.74 -10.21 13.64
CA LYS A 119 16.84 -10.19 12.67
C LYS A 119 17.38 -8.78 12.45
N ASP A 120 18.69 -8.67 12.32
CA ASP A 120 19.33 -7.40 11.93
C ASP A 120 18.93 -6.99 10.50
N ARG A 121 19.02 -7.95 9.57
CA ARG A 121 18.75 -7.74 8.14
C ARG A 121 17.73 -8.77 7.64
N LEU A 122 16.83 -8.28 6.79
CA LEU A 122 15.87 -9.09 6.06
C LEU A 122 15.67 -8.45 4.69
N SER A 123 16.01 -9.17 3.63
CA SER A 123 15.84 -8.70 2.26
C SER A 123 14.37 -8.76 1.83
N LEU A 124 13.97 -7.83 0.95
CA LEU A 124 12.64 -7.85 0.33
C LEU A 124 12.40 -9.13 -0.48
N SER A 125 13.46 -9.73 -1.05
CA SER A 125 13.39 -10.99 -1.82
C SER A 125 13.16 -12.22 -0.96
N GLU A 126 13.44 -12.16 0.35
CA GLU A 126 13.19 -13.26 1.26
C GLU A 126 11.69 -13.36 1.55
N ARG A 127 11.01 -14.33 0.92
CA ARG A 127 9.57 -14.58 1.10
C ARG A 127 9.28 -15.65 2.16
N THR A 128 10.25 -16.51 2.45
CA THR A 128 10.19 -17.44 3.56
C THR A 128 11.01 -16.90 4.72
N TYR A 129 10.37 -16.67 5.86
CA TYR A 129 11.05 -16.34 7.10
C TYR A 129 11.69 -17.59 7.69
N ARG A 130 12.97 -17.51 8.05
CA ARG A 130 13.74 -18.56 8.73
C ARG A 130 14.40 -17.98 9.97
N CYS A 131 14.02 -18.44 11.15
CA CYS A 131 14.61 -17.98 12.40
C CYS A 131 15.94 -18.70 12.66
N GLU A 132 17.00 -17.93 12.94
CA GLU A 132 18.35 -18.43 13.23
C GLU A 132 18.49 -18.99 14.65
N VAL A 133 17.56 -18.67 15.55
CA VAL A 133 17.59 -19.08 16.97
C VAL A 133 16.74 -20.32 17.22
N CYS A 134 15.48 -20.33 16.78
CA CYS A 134 14.52 -21.39 17.12
C CYS A 134 14.13 -22.28 15.93
N GLY A 135 14.74 -22.09 14.76
CA GLY A 135 14.50 -22.90 13.55
C GLY A 135 13.12 -22.72 12.90
N LEU A 136 12.29 -21.76 13.32
CA LEU A 136 10.98 -21.50 12.71
C LEU A 136 11.14 -21.20 11.21
N GLN A 137 10.38 -21.87 10.37
CA GLN A 137 10.30 -21.61 8.94
C GLN A 137 8.84 -21.44 8.50
N MET A 138 8.50 -20.30 7.91
CA MET A 138 7.14 -20.01 7.42
C MET A 138 7.12 -18.87 6.39
N ASP A 139 5.96 -18.59 5.78
CA ASP A 139 5.82 -17.38 4.96
C ASP A 139 6.08 -16.12 5.80
N ARG A 140 6.82 -15.16 5.23
CA ARG A 140 7.23 -13.93 5.91
C ARG A 140 6.04 -13.06 6.30
N ASP A 141 5.04 -12.96 5.44
CA ASP A 141 3.88 -12.11 5.69
C ASP A 141 2.95 -12.78 6.72
N LEU A 142 2.90 -14.13 6.77
CA LEU A 142 2.27 -14.87 7.87
C LEU A 142 3.02 -14.68 9.20
N ASN A 143 4.35 -14.69 9.21
CA ASN A 143 5.11 -14.37 10.42
C ASN A 143 4.81 -12.95 10.91
N ALA A 144 4.78 -11.98 9.99
CA ALA A 144 4.45 -10.59 10.29
C ALA A 144 3.03 -10.44 10.85
N SER A 145 2.03 -11.11 10.27
CA SER A 145 0.65 -11.02 10.76
C SER A 145 0.48 -11.58 12.17
N ILE A 146 1.19 -12.66 12.53
CA ILE A 146 1.20 -13.18 13.91
C ILE A 146 1.86 -12.17 14.86
N ASN A 147 2.98 -11.55 14.46
CA ASN A 147 3.64 -10.53 15.30
C ASN A 147 2.78 -9.29 15.52
N LEU A 148 1.98 -8.89 14.53
CA LEU A 148 1.03 -7.77 14.66
C LEU A 148 -0.12 -8.13 15.61
N LYS A 149 -0.64 -9.36 15.50
CA LYS A 149 -1.64 -9.87 16.44
C LYS A 149 -1.09 -9.84 17.87
N GLN A 150 0.11 -10.40 18.10
CA GLN A 150 0.76 -10.41 19.42
C GLN A 150 1.02 -9.00 19.96
N TYR A 151 1.34 -8.04 19.09
CA TYR A 151 1.50 -6.64 19.49
C TYR A 151 0.19 -6.06 20.04
N ALA A 152 -0.92 -6.25 19.32
CA ALA A 152 -2.24 -5.80 19.78
C ALA A 152 -2.63 -6.48 21.11
N GLU A 153 -2.42 -7.79 21.22
CA GLU A 153 -2.71 -8.55 22.44
C GLU A 153 -1.88 -8.09 23.65
N SER A 154 -0.70 -7.53 23.44
CA SER A 154 0.13 -6.98 24.53
C SER A 154 -0.29 -5.58 25.01
N MET A 155 -1.20 -4.91 24.28
CA MET A 155 -1.68 -3.56 24.60
C MET A 155 -3.09 -3.54 25.21
N MET A 156 -3.80 -4.66 25.12
CA MET A 156 -5.14 -4.89 25.69
C MET A 156 -5.02 -5.52 27.08
#